data_AF-A0A1G9MX65-F1
#
_entry.id   AF-A0A1G9MX65-F1
#
_cell.length_a   1.000
_cell.length_b   1.000
_cell.length_c   1.000
_cell.angle_alpha   90.00
_cell.angle_beta   90.00
_cell.angle_gamma   90.00
#
_symmetry.space_group_name_H-M   'P 1'
#
loop_
_entity.id
_entity.type
_entity.pdbx_description
1 polymer ?
#
loop_
_entity_poly.entity_id
_entity_poly.type
_entity_poly.pdbx_seq_one_letter_code
_entity_poly.pdbx_strand_id
1 'polypeptide(L)'
;MPADSLDLSFLSEESEPVTGGDDLARLILKAQEHHQRAVDQLQLVVSQTDAGIKLGEGDDAIVFEKDSDRCKGFRVGVQIALHIIGEFPITIIENEEID
;
A
#
# COMPACT_ATOMS: atom_id res chain seq x y z
N MET A 1 -50.84 0.22 -4.67
CA MET A 1 -49.41 0.36 -5.00
C MET A 1 -48.64 -0.32 -3.88
N PRO A 2 -48.05 -1.50 -4.10
CA PRO A 2 -47.20 -2.11 -3.08
C PRO A 2 -45.91 -1.30 -3.00
N ALA A 3 -45.48 -0.98 -1.78
CA ALA A 3 -44.17 -0.39 -1.54
C ALA A 3 -43.11 -1.41 -1.95
N ASP A 4 -42.25 -1.03 -2.90
CA ASP A 4 -41.00 -1.73 -3.17
C ASP A 4 -40.20 -1.75 -1.87
N SER A 5 -40.22 -2.89 -1.20
CA SER A 5 -39.28 -3.19 -0.13
C SER A 5 -37.91 -3.31 -0.80
N LEU A 6 -37.12 -2.25 -0.70
CA LEU A 6 -35.71 -2.28 -1.06
C LEU A 6 -35.07 -3.47 -0.33
N ASP A 7 -34.62 -4.44 -1.10
CA ASP A 7 -33.96 -5.63 -0.60
C ASP A 7 -32.56 -5.22 -0.11
N LEU A 8 -32.47 -4.95 1.19
CA LEU A 8 -31.22 -4.63 1.89
C LEU A 8 -30.46 -5.90 2.29
N SER A 9 -30.79 -7.06 1.73
CA SER A 9 -30.08 -8.33 1.99
C SER A 9 -28.58 -8.27 1.64
N PHE A 10 -28.17 -7.35 0.76
CA PHE A 10 -26.76 -7.03 0.50
C PHE A 10 -26.02 -6.43 1.72
N LEU A 11 -26.71 -5.68 2.59
CA LEU A 11 -26.11 -5.17 3.84
C LEU A 11 -26.07 -6.23 4.95
N SER A 12 -26.69 -7.38 4.72
CA SER A 12 -26.70 -8.54 5.62
C SER A 12 -25.68 -9.61 5.21
N GLU A 13 -24.85 -9.37 4.18
CA GLU A 13 -23.60 -10.13 4.03
C GLU A 13 -22.72 -9.77 5.22
N GLU A 14 -22.85 -10.59 6.25
CA GLU A 14 -21.96 -10.74 7.39
C GLU A 14 -20.55 -10.27 7.03
N SER A 15 -20.20 -9.05 7.44
CA SER A 15 -18.83 -8.82 7.85
C SER A 15 -18.65 -9.71 9.07
N GLU A 16 -18.22 -10.95 8.85
CA GLU A 16 -17.90 -11.87 9.93
C GLU A 16 -17.06 -11.09 10.95
N PRO A 17 -17.46 -11.02 12.23
CA PRO A 17 -16.56 -10.49 13.23
C PRO A 17 -15.31 -11.34 13.16
N VAL A 18 -14.14 -10.73 12.93
CA VAL A 18 -12.86 -11.44 12.88
C VAL A 18 -12.62 -12.07 14.25
N THR A 19 -13.14 -13.28 14.45
CA THR A 19 -13.10 -14.05 15.69
C THR A 19 -11.83 -14.87 15.70
N GLY A 20 -10.70 -14.21 15.97
CA GLY A 20 -9.43 -14.88 16.16
C GLY A 20 -8.30 -13.86 16.24
N GLY A 21 -7.66 -13.75 17.41
CA GLY A 21 -6.44 -12.93 17.54
C GLY A 21 -5.38 -13.29 16.50
N ASP A 22 -5.34 -14.57 16.11
CA ASP A 22 -4.44 -15.10 15.09
C ASP A 22 -4.75 -14.60 13.66
N ASP A 23 -6.02 -14.44 13.30
CA ASP A 23 -6.40 -13.96 11.97
C ASP A 23 -6.23 -12.45 11.84
N LEU A 24 -6.47 -11.70 12.93
CA LEU A 24 -6.11 -10.28 13.00
C LEU A 24 -4.60 -10.08 12.93
N ALA A 25 -3.82 -10.90 13.65
CA ALA A 25 -2.35 -10.87 13.60
C ALA A 25 -1.83 -11.18 12.19
N ARG A 26 -2.40 -12.17 11.49
CA ARG A 26 -2.08 -12.48 10.08
C ARG A 26 -2.42 -11.33 9.15
N LEU A 27 -3.54 -10.64 9.36
CA LEU A 27 -3.92 -9.48 8.57
C LEU A 27 -2.94 -8.31 8.78
N ILE A 28 -2.55 -8.05 10.04
CA ILE A 28 -1.56 -7.03 10.39
C ILE A 28 -0.19 -7.37 9.78
N LEU A 29 0.26 -8.61 9.86
CA LEU A 29 1.52 -9.07 9.23
C LEU A 29 1.49 -8.90 7.71
N LYS A 30 0.39 -9.30 7.05
CA LYS A 30 0.22 -9.08 5.61
C LYS A 30 0.21 -7.60 5.25
N ALA A 31 -0.43 -6.76 6.05
CA ALA A 31 -0.44 -5.31 5.84
C ALA A 31 0.97 -4.71 6.01
N GLN A 32 1.73 -5.18 7.00
CA GLN A 32 3.12 -4.79 7.22
C GLN A 32 4.02 -5.23 6.05
N GLU A 33 3.91 -6.47 5.59
CA GLU A 33 4.67 -6.96 4.42
C GLU A 33 4.33 -6.16 3.15
N HIS A 34 3.05 -5.86 2.94
CA HIS A 34 2.61 -5.06 1.79
C HIS A 34 3.17 -3.64 1.86
N HIS A 35 3.13 -3.01 3.05
CA HIS A 35 3.72 -1.69 3.28
C HIS A 35 5.22 -1.71 3.03
N GLN A 36 5.94 -2.68 3.59
CA GLN A 36 7.38 -2.82 3.39
C GLN A 36 7.73 -3.00 1.92
N ARG A 37 7.02 -3.88 1.21
CA ARG A 37 7.23 -4.09 -0.22
C ARG A 37 7.00 -2.83 -1.04
N ALA A 38 5.98 -2.04 -0.71
CA ALA A 38 5.72 -0.76 -1.37
C ALA A 38 6.85 0.26 -1.10
N VAL A 39 7.33 0.35 0.14
CA VAL A 39 8.47 1.19 0.53
C VAL A 39 9.74 0.76 -0.20
N ASP A 40 10.05 -0.53 -0.25
CA ASP A 40 11.24 -1.07 -0.92
C ASP A 40 11.23 -0.75 -2.43
N GLN A 41 10.07 -0.88 -3.08
CA GLN A 41 9.91 -0.53 -4.49
C GLN A 41 10.13 0.97 -4.74
N LEU A 42 9.58 1.83 -3.89
CA LEU A 42 9.78 3.28 -3.99
C LEU A 42 11.24 3.66 -3.71
N GLN A 43 11.89 3.00 -2.74
CA GLN A 43 13.32 3.20 -2.44
C GLN A 43 14.21 2.75 -3.61
N LEU A 44 13.84 1.70 -4.33
CA LEU A 44 14.56 1.26 -5.52
C LEU A 44 14.57 2.36 -6.60
N VAL A 45 13.42 3.01 -6.81
CA VAL A 45 13.28 4.11 -7.78
C VAL A 45 14.12 5.33 -7.38
N VAL A 46 14.21 5.64 -6.08
CA VAL A 46 15.04 6.75 -5.58
C VAL A 46 16.53 6.41 -5.63
N SER A 47 16.92 5.18 -5.33
CA SER A 47 18.32 4.74 -5.29
C SER A 47 18.94 4.54 -6.67
N GLN A 48 18.14 4.17 -7.69
CA GLN A 48 18.61 4.05 -9.07
C GLN A 48 18.66 5.39 -9.79
N THR A 49 19.62 6.23 -9.39
CA THR A 49 19.81 7.56 -9.99
C THR A 49 20.32 7.51 -11.44
N ASP A 50 20.89 6.40 -11.86
CA ASP A 50 21.47 6.21 -13.19
C ASP A 50 20.51 5.61 -14.23
N ALA A 51 19.30 5.20 -13.84
CA ALA A 51 18.31 4.62 -14.73
C ALA A 51 17.21 5.61 -15.13
N GLY A 52 16.76 5.59 -16.39
CA GLY A 52 15.53 6.27 -16.80
C GLY A 52 14.30 5.63 -16.15
N ILE A 53 13.19 6.37 -16.07
CA ILE A 53 11.95 5.87 -15.44
C ILE A 53 10.94 5.57 -16.53
N LYS A 54 10.39 4.37 -16.53
CA LYS A 54 9.29 3.97 -17.43
C LYS A 54 8.04 3.71 -16.59
N LEU A 55 6.97 4.43 -16.88
CA LEU A 55 5.65 4.20 -16.28
C LEU A 55 4.75 3.48 -17.29
N GLY A 56 4.27 2.31 -16.91
CA GLY A 56 3.36 1.50 -17.72
C GLY A 56 4.05 0.56 -18.71
N GLU A 57 3.21 -0.23 -19.39
CA GLU A 57 3.61 -1.18 -20.42
C GLU A 57 2.92 -0.83 -21.74
N GLY A 58 3.50 -1.26 -22.87
CA GLY A 58 2.95 -0.99 -24.20
C GLY A 58 3.30 0.39 -24.78
N ASP A 59 2.52 0.79 -25.79
CA ASP A 59 2.75 2.01 -26.60
C ASP A 59 2.45 3.32 -25.83
N ASP A 60 1.65 3.25 -24.76
CA ASP A 60 1.32 4.40 -23.91
C ASP A 60 2.31 4.62 -22.76
N ALA A 61 3.42 3.86 -22.74
CA ALA A 61 4.37 3.94 -21.65
C ALA A 61 5.09 5.30 -21.62
N ILE A 62 5.00 5.98 -20.49
CA ILE A 62 5.69 7.26 -20.28
C ILE A 62 7.13 6.95 -19.92
N VAL A 63 8.06 7.28 -20.82
CA VAL A 63 9.50 7.12 -20.62
C VAL A 63 10.12 8.47 -20.27
N PHE A 64 10.73 8.55 -19.10
CA PHE A 64 11.58 9.66 -18.69
C PHE A 64 13.03 9.29 -18.92
N GLU A 65 13.70 10.01 -19.82
CA GLU A 65 15.12 9.84 -20.05
C GLU A 65 15.94 10.12 -18.79
N LYS A 66 17.06 9.39 -18.67
CA LYS A 66 18.13 9.66 -17.71
C LYS A 66 18.50 11.15 -17.81
N ASP A 67 18.61 11.81 -16.67
CA ASP A 67 18.96 13.23 -16.50
C ASP A 67 17.92 14.27 -16.94
N SER A 68 16.77 13.86 -17.48
CA SER A 68 15.68 14.80 -17.74
C SER A 68 15.16 15.45 -16.43
N ASP A 69 14.80 16.73 -16.49
CA ASP A 69 14.25 17.43 -15.32
C ASP A 69 12.95 16.79 -14.82
N ARG A 70 12.20 16.14 -15.72
CA ARG A 70 11.02 15.34 -15.39
C ARG A 70 11.37 14.09 -14.59
N CYS A 71 12.46 13.40 -14.92
CA CYS A 71 12.95 12.25 -14.16
C CYS A 71 13.37 12.67 -12.74
N LYS A 72 14.11 13.79 -12.63
CA LYS A 72 14.51 14.36 -11.33
C LYS A 72 13.29 14.75 -10.49
N GLY A 73 12.32 15.45 -11.08
CA GLY A 73 11.08 15.85 -10.42
C GLY A 73 10.25 14.65 -9.94
N PHE A 74 10.17 13.60 -10.76
CA PHE A 74 9.49 12.37 -10.36
C PHE A 74 10.18 11.70 -9.16
N ARG A 75 11.51 11.59 -9.17
CA ARG A 75 12.27 11.04 -8.03
C ARG A 75 12.08 11.85 -6.75
N VAL A 76 12.09 13.18 -6.83
CA VAL A 76 11.79 14.05 -5.69
C VAL A 76 10.37 13.80 -5.19
N GLY A 77 9.40 13.65 -6.08
CA GLY A 77 8.02 13.30 -5.71
C GLY A 77 7.93 11.96 -4.99
N VAL A 78 8.63 10.94 -5.47
CA VAL A 78 8.71 9.62 -4.82
C VAL A 78 9.40 9.72 -3.45
N GLN A 79 10.44 10.53 -3.33
CA GLN A 79 11.16 10.74 -2.07
C GLN A 79 10.29 11.45 -1.03
N ILE A 80 9.47 12.43 -1.44
CA ILE A 80 8.46 13.06 -0.59
C ILE A 80 7.39 12.04 -0.19
N ALA A 81 6.91 11.22 -1.13
CA ALA A 81 5.93 10.18 -0.85
C ALA A 81 6.47 9.17 0.18
N LEU A 82 7.72 8.72 0.05
CA LEU A 82 8.40 7.87 1.04
C LEU A 82 8.45 8.52 2.42
N HIS A 83 8.74 9.81 2.48
CA HIS A 83 8.77 10.56 3.74
C HIS A 83 7.38 10.67 4.39
N ILE A 84 6.32 10.82 3.58
CA ILE A 84 4.93 10.87 4.05
C ILE A 84 4.41 9.50 4.48
N ILE A 85 4.76 8.44 3.74
CA ILE A 85 4.37 7.06 4.05
C ILE A 85 4.94 6.64 5.41
N GLY A 86 6.19 7.02 5.69
CA GLY A 86 6.81 6.83 7.00
C GLY A 86 6.85 5.37 7.46
N GLU A 87 7.01 5.18 8.77
CA GLU A 87 7.00 3.86 9.38
C GLU A 87 5.55 3.36 9.55
N PHE A 88 5.38 2.04 9.42
CA PHE A 88 4.07 1.42 9.61
C PHE A 88 3.58 1.67 11.05
N PRO A 89 2.43 2.35 11.25
CA PRO A 89 2.04 2.91 12.55
C PRO A 89 1.47 1.86 13.53
N ILE A 90 1.74 0.58 13.30
CA ILE A 90 1.25 -0.53 14.11
C ILE A 90 2.46 -1.35 14.57
N THR A 91 2.63 -1.46 15.88
CA THR A 91 3.60 -2.33 16.51
C THR A 91 2.87 -3.55 17.06
N ILE A 92 3.31 -4.75 16.69
CA ILE A 92 2.81 -5.99 17.32
C ILE A 92 3.44 -6.06 18.71
N ILE A 93 2.61 -5.89 19.73
CA ILE A 93 2.99 -6.18 21.11
C ILE A 93 2.61 -7.63 21.34
N GLU A 94 3.58 -8.54 21.28
CA GLU A 94 3.41 -9.85 21.91
C GLU A 94 3.23 -9.56 23.40
N ASN A 95 2.07 -9.91 23.96
CA ASN A 95 1.91 -9.86 25.41
C ASN A 95 2.95 -10.82 25.99
N GLU A 96 4.08 -10.27 26.45
CA GLU A 96 4.96 -10.94 27.39
C GLU A 96 4.08 -11.45 28.54
N GLU A 97 4.32 -12.72 28.89
CA GLU A 97 3.62 -13.47 29.92
C GLU A 97 3.36 -12.59 31.15
N ILE A 98 2.08 -12.40 31.48
CA ILE A 98 1.70 -11.93 32.81
C ILE A 98 1.96 -13.12 33.75
N ASP A 99 3.15 -13.14 34.35
CA ASP A 99 3.53 -14.00 35.48
C ASP A 99 2.63 -13.74 36.71
#